data_AF-A0A5C1Y7G3-F1
#
_entry.id   AF-A0A5C1Y7G3-F1
#
_cell.length_a   1.000
_cell.length_b   1.000
_cell.length_c   1.000
_cell.angle_alpha   90.00
_cell.angle_beta   90.00
_cell.angle_gamma   90.00
#
_symmetry.space_group_name_H-M   'P 1'
#
loop_
_entity.id
_entity.type
_entity.pdbx_description
1 polymer ?
#
loop_
_entity_poly.entity_id
_entity_poly.type
_entity_poly.pdbx_seq_one_letter_code
_entity_poly.pdbx_strand_id
1 'polypeptide(L)' 'MVDQALLEQVMRLDESVRRELRDAIDHSLDDGYVSPEIAAIIDQRIAEADANPNDFVTLDEDEREVRARRRIA' A
#
# COMPACT_ATOMS: atom_id res chain seq x y z
N MET A 1 -20.71 -4.56 16.72
CA MET A 1 -20.41 -5.61 17.72
C MET A 1 -19.91 -6.82 16.93
N VAL A 2 -18.76 -7.39 17.26
CA VAL A 2 -18.18 -8.52 16.51
C VAL A 2 -18.88 -9.83 16.94
N ASP A 3 -19.25 -10.67 15.98
CA ASP A 3 -19.76 -12.01 16.25
C ASP A 3 -18.67 -12.88 16.87
N GLN A 4 -18.92 -13.39 18.08
CA GLN A 4 -17.93 -14.14 18.86
C GLN A 4 -17.62 -15.51 18.24
N ALA A 5 -18.61 -16.17 17.63
CA ALA A 5 -18.39 -17.47 16.98
C ALA A 5 -17.51 -17.31 15.73
N LEU A 6 -17.70 -16.22 14.99
CA LEU A 6 -16.87 -15.88 13.84
C LEU A 6 -15.43 -15.53 14.27
N LEU A 7 -15.28 -14.74 15.35
CA LEU A 7 -13.97 -14.39 15.89
C LEU A 7 -13.19 -15.64 16.32
N GLU A 8 -13.83 -16.58 17.00
CA GLU A 8 -13.21 -17.85 17.37
C GLU A 8 -12.76 -18.66 16.15
N GLN A 9 -13.55 -18.70 15.07
CA GLN A 9 -13.15 -19.38 13.84
C GLN A 9 -11.91 -18.73 13.22
N VAL A 10 -11.87 -17.40 13.14
CA VAL A 10 -10.71 -16.66 12.62
C VAL A 10 -9.47 -16.94 13.46
N MET A 11 -9.58 -16.99 14.78
CA MET A 11 -8.45 -17.27 15.67
C MET A 11 -7.91 -18.70 15.57
N ARG A 12 -8.70 -19.65 15.06
CA ARG A 12 -8.25 -21.02 14.77
C ARG A 12 -7.48 -21.15 13.45
N LEU A 13 -7.55 -20.15 12.58
CA LEU A 13 -6.78 -20.12 11.33
C LEU A 13 -5.30 -19.88 11.61
N ASP A 14 -4.44 -20.41 10.75
CA ASP A 14 -3.02 -20.09 10.76
C ASP A 14 -2.77 -18.61 10.44
N GLU A 15 -1.61 -18.10 10.87
CA GLU A 15 -1.28 -16.67 10.74
C GLU A 15 -1.32 -16.17 9.29
N SER A 16 -0.81 -16.96 8.33
CA SER A 16 -0.82 -16.60 6.91
C SER A 16 -2.24 -16.43 6.38
N VAL A 17 -3.14 -17.36 6.73
CA VAL A 17 -4.55 -17.33 6.31
C VAL A 17 -5.28 -16.17 6.97
N ARG A 18 -4.97 -15.83 8.23
CA ARG A 18 -5.54 -14.64 8.87
C ARG A 18 -5.10 -13.35 8.18
N ARG A 19 -3.86 -13.25 7.72
CA ARG A 19 -3.37 -12.08 6.98
C ARG A 19 -4.09 -11.95 5.64
N GLU A 20 -4.21 -13.05 4.90
CA GLU A 20 -4.94 -13.08 3.63
C GLU A 20 -6.41 -12.67 3.81
N LEU A 21 -7.08 -13.18 4.84
CA LEU A 21 -8.46 -12.81 5.17
C LEU A 21 -8.59 -11.32 5.51
N ARG A 22 -7.67 -10.78 6.31
CA ARG A 22 -7.65 -9.35 6.62
C ARG A 22 -7.51 -8.53 5.34
N ASP A 23 -6.54 -8.87 4.50
CA ASP A 23 -6.27 -8.11 3.28
C ASP A 23 -7.47 -8.15 2.32
N ALA A 24 -8.18 -9.29 2.23
CA ALA A 24 -9.42 -9.40 1.46
C ALA A 24 -10.56 -8.54 2.04
N ILE A 25 -10.69 -8.48 3.36
CA ILE A 25 -11.69 -7.63 4.03
C ILE A 25 -11.35 -6.15 3.81
N ASP A 26 -10.10 -5.75 4.02
CA ASP A 26 -9.64 -4.39 3.81
C ASP A 26 -9.91 -3.97 2.35
N HIS A 27 -9.61 -4.83 1.38
CA HIS A 27 -9.93 -4.57 -0.02
C HIS A 27 -11.43 -4.48 -0.31
N SER A 28 -12.26 -5.26 0.38
CA SER A 28 -13.72 -5.20 0.22
C SER A 28 -14.36 -3.92 0.80
N LEU A 29 -13.66 -3.29 1.74
CA LEU A 29 -14.07 -2.04 2.39
C LEU A 29 -13.48 -0.80 1.71
N ASP A 30 -12.37 -0.97 0.98
CA ASP A 30 -11.82 0.04 0.10
C ASP A 30 -12.76 0.25 -1.09
N ASP A 31 -13.48 1.36 -1.08
CA ASP A 31 -14.34 1.78 -2.19
C ASP A 31 -13.55 2.42 -3.34
N GLY A 32 -12.21 2.42 -3.24
CA GLY A 32 -11.33 3.11 -4.17
C GLY A 32 -11.51 4.62 -4.13
N TYR A 33 -12.13 5.17 -3.08
CA TYR A 33 -12.34 6.61 -2.97
C TYR A 33 -11.02 7.32 -2.73
N VAL A 34 -10.59 8.02 -3.76
CA VAL A 34 -9.50 8.99 -3.69
C VAL A 34 -10.14 10.37 -3.55
N SER A 35 -9.79 11.11 -2.50
CA SER A 35 -10.30 12.47 -2.34
C SER A 35 -9.88 13.34 -3.54
N PRO A 36 -10.69 14.35 -3.93
CA PRO A 36 -10.34 15.23 -5.06
C PRO A 36 -8.97 15.91 -4.91
N GLU A 37 -8.57 16.21 -3.67
CA GLU A 37 -7.25 16.77 -3.36
C GLU A 37 -6.12 15.78 -3.67
N ILE A 38 -6.26 14.53 -3.21
CA ILE A 38 -5.26 13.48 -3.50
C ILE A 38 -5.22 13.16 -4.99
N ALA A 39 -6.37 13.11 -5.65
CA ALA A 39 -6.46 12.90 -7.09
C ALA A 39 -5.72 14.01 -7.86
N ALA A 40 -5.91 15.27 -7.48
CA ALA A 40 -5.21 16.40 -8.10
C ALA A 40 -3.68 16.32 -7.90
N ILE A 41 -3.21 15.88 -6.72
CA ILE A 41 -1.77 15.65 -6.47
C ILE A 41 -1.23 14.54 -7.36
N ILE A 42 -1.98 13.44 -7.53
CA ILE A 42 -1.60 12.33 -8.41
C ILE A 42 -1.49 12.83 -9.85
N ASP A 43 -2.51 13.53 -10.35
CA ASP A 43 -2.54 14.08 -11.70
C ASP A 43 -1.36 15.05 -11.94
N GLN A 44 -1.05 15.91 -10.97
CA GLN A 44 0.10 16.80 -11.04
C GLN A 44 1.41 16.03 -11.18
N ARG A 45 1.62 15.00 -10.34
CA ARG A 45 2.85 14.20 -10.38
C ARG A 45 3.00 13.41 -11.67
N ILE A 46 1.89 12.92 -12.23
CA ILE A 46 1.89 12.28 -13.55
C ILE A 46 2.30 13.29 -14.62
N ALA A 47 1.71 14.48 -14.62
CA ALA A 47 2.07 15.53 -15.57
C ALA A 47 3.54 15.97 -15.47
N GLU A 48 4.10 16.04 -14.26
CA GLU A 48 5.52 16.33 -14.02
C GLU A 48 6.43 15.22 -14.56
N ALA A 49 6.05 13.96 -14.39
CA ALA A 49 6.78 12.80 -14.92
C ALA A 49 6.72 12.76 -16.46
N ASP A 50 5.55 13.03 -17.05
CA ASP A 50 5.38 13.11 -18.51
C ASP A 50 6.19 14.26 -19.12
N ALA A 51 6.31 15.38 -18.41
CA ALA A 51 7.16 16.51 -18.82
C ALA A 51 8.67 16.19 -18.72
N ASN A 52 9.06 15.27 -17.84
CA ASN A 52 10.45 14.91 -17.58
C ASN A 52 10.67 13.39 -17.71
N PRO A 53 10.52 12.81 -18.91
CA PRO A 53 10.50 11.36 -19.10
C PRO A 53 11.83 10.64 -18.80
N ASN A 54 12.93 11.40 -18.68
CA ASN A 54 14.25 10.88 -18.32
C ASN A 54 14.57 11.08 -16.84
N ASP A 55 13.69 11.72 -16.08
CA ASP A 55 13.83 11.93 -14.63
C ASP A 55 13.25 10.75 -13.86
N PHE A 56 13.86 9.59 -14.08
CA PHE A 56 13.53 8.36 -13.37
C PHE A 56 14.76 7.79 -12.70
N VAL A 57 14.53 7.02 -11.64
CA VAL A 57 15.56 6.25 -10.94
C VAL A 57 15.24 4.78 -11.15
N THR A 58 16.25 3.95 -11.39
CA THR A 58 16.05 2.51 -11.51
C THR A 58 15.70 1.90 -10.15
N LEU A 59 14.98 0.77 -10.15
CA LEU A 59 14.64 0.08 -8.91
C LEU A 59 15.89 -0.27 -8.07
N ASP A 60 16.97 -0.68 -8.73
CA ASP A 60 18.25 -0.98 -8.08
C ASP A 60 18.88 0.25 -7.39
N GLU A 61 18.72 1.43 -7.99
CA GLU A 61 19.22 2.70 -7.43
C GLU A 61 18.38 3.14 -6.22
N ASP A 62 17.05 3.05 -6.32
CA ASP A 62 16.13 3.35 -5.21
C ASP A 62 16.38 2.40 -4.02
N GLU A 63 16.49 1.09 -4.28
CA GLU A 63 16.79 0.10 -3.25
C GLU A 63 18.13 0.36 -2.55
N ARG A 64 19.15 0.77 -3.31
CA ARG A 64 20.46 1.15 -2.75
C ARG A 64 20.33 2.38 -1.86
N GLU A 65 19.57 3.38 -2.29
CA GLU A 65 19.39 4.62 -1.53
C GLU A 65 18.59 4.39 -0.24
N VAL A 66 17.49 3.64 -0.30
CA VAL A 66 16.69 3.26 0.87
C VAL A 66 17.54 2.46 1.88
N ARG A 67 18.35 1.52 1.39
CA ARG A 67 19.27 0.74 2.23
C ARG A 67 20.36 1.62 2.86
N ALA A 68 20.89 2.58 2.12
CA ALA A 68 21.88 3.54 2.63
C ALA A 68 21.27 4.43 3.73
N ARG A 69 20.06 4.95 3.52
CA ARG A 69 19.32 5.76 4.51
C ARG A 69 19.01 4.98 5.80
N ARG A 70 18.63 3.70 5.68
CA ARG A 70 18.40 2.81 6.84
C ARG A 70 19.66 2.46 7.63
N ARG A 71 20.86 2.60 7.05
CA ARG A 71 22.13 2.25 7.74
C ARG A 71 22.66 3.40 8.61
N ILE A 72 22.12 4.60 8.46
CA ILE A 72 22.53 5.81 9.19
C ILE A 72 21.56 6.14 10.34
N ALA A 73 20.42 5.44 10.43
CA ALA A 73 19.47 5.49 11.55
C ALA A 73 19.70 4.33 12.52
#